data_AF-A0A852H908-F1
#
_entry.id   AF-A0A852H908-F1
#
_cell.length_a   1.000
_cell.length_b   1.000
_cell.length_c   1.000
_cell.angle_alpha   90.00
_cell.angle_beta   90.00
_cell.angle_gamma   90.00
#
_symmetry.space_group_name_H-M   'P 1'
#
loop_
_entity.id
_entity.type
_entity.pdbx_description
1 polymer ?
#
loop_
_entity_poly.entity_id
_entity_poly.type
_entity_poly.pdbx_seq_one_letter_code
_entity_poly.pdbx_strand_id
1 'polypeptide(L)' 'LVTHQKVHGREKHFGCADCGKRFSHKHKLLIHRRVHTGEKPFACSHCSHRFRQKYHLVRHQRIHTGE' A
#
# COMPACT_ATOMS: atom_id res chain seq x y z
N LEU A 1 21.14 -21.97 13.02
CA LEU A 1 19.72 -21.58 12.96
C LEU A 1 19.60 -20.09 13.34
N VAL A 2 19.99 -19.18 12.45
CA VAL A 2 19.80 -17.72 12.64
C VAL A 2 18.38 -17.38 12.21
N THR A 3 17.43 -17.90 12.98
CA THR A 3 16.02 -17.60 12.82
C THR A 3 15.53 -17.23 14.20
N HIS A 4 14.88 -16.07 14.32
CA HIS A 4 14.34 -15.49 15.55
C HIS A 4 15.24 -14.58 16.42
N GLN A 5 16.00 -13.68 15.82
CA GLN A 5 16.37 -12.45 16.55
C GLN A 5 16.22 -11.20 15.68
N LYS A 6 14.97 -10.76 15.51
CA LYS A 6 14.63 -9.36 15.16
C LYS A 6 13.20 -9.02 15.56
N VAL A 7 12.80 -9.51 16.74
CA VAL A 7 11.63 -8.99 17.46
C VAL A 7 12.19 -8.06 18.52
N HIS A 8 11.66 -6.84 18.61
CA HIS A 8 12.05 -5.70 19.49
C HIS A 8 12.94 -4.57 18.91
N GLY A 9 12.87 -4.33 17.60
CA GLY A 9 13.25 -3.03 17.04
C GLY A 9 12.06 -2.42 16.29
N ARG A 10 11.25 -1.56 16.91
CA ARG A 10 10.34 -0.66 16.16
C ARG A 10 11.17 0.42 15.46
N GLU A 11 12.14 0.03 14.68
CA GLU A 11 12.77 0.94 13.77
C GLU A 11 11.89 1.04 12.52
N LYS A 12 10.72 1.68 12.67
CA LYS A 12 10.01 2.19 11.51
C LYS A 12 10.81 3.39 11.02
N HIS A 13 11.85 3.17 10.23
CA HIS A 13 12.74 4.24 9.77
C HIS A 13 12.04 5.23 8.82
N PHE A 14 11.03 4.78 8.07
CA PHE A 14 10.43 5.57 7.01
C PHE A 14 9.20 6.33 7.50
N GLY A 15 9.38 7.61 7.84
CA GLY A 15 8.31 8.53 8.26
C GLY A 15 7.65 9.26 7.10
N CYS A 16 6.34 9.47 7.18
CA CYS A 16 5.61 10.38 6.32
C CYS A 16 5.76 11.81 6.84
N ALA A 17 6.24 12.72 5.99
CA ALA A 17 6.38 14.13 6.35
C ALA A 17 5.04 14.85 6.53
N ASP A 18 3.97 14.38 5.87
CA ASP A 18 2.66 15.02 5.90
C ASP A 18 1.88 14.75 7.19
N CYS A 19 1.99 13.53 7.74
CA CYS A 19 1.22 13.12 8.92
C CYS A 19 2.02 12.40 10.03
N GLY A 20 3.34 12.35 9.91
CA GLY A 20 4.23 11.72 10.90
C GLY A 20 4.14 10.19 10.99
N LYS A 21 3.26 9.53 10.22
CA LYS A 21 3.11 8.06 10.24
C LYS A 21 4.39 7.36 9.82
N ARG A 22 4.79 6.35 10.60
CA ARG A 22 6.02 5.59 10.37
C ARG A 22 5.74 4.19 9.81
N PHE A 23 6.56 3.77 8.87
CA PHE A 23 6.47 2.49 8.17
C PHE A 23 7.79 1.71 8.29
N SER A 24 7.68 0.39 8.34
CA SER A 24 8.84 -0.50 8.40
C SER A 24 9.59 -0.61 7.06
N HIS A 25 8.94 -0.24 5.95
CA HIS A 25 9.52 -0.32 4.61
C HIS A 25 9.24 0.95 3.79
N LYS A 26 10.23 1.38 3.00
CA LYS A 26 10.12 2.55 2.09
C LYS A 26 8.97 2.42 1.10
N HIS A 27 8.74 1.23 0.54
CA HIS A 27 7.64 1.02 -0.41
C HIS A 27 6.26 1.25 0.23
N LYS A 28 6.08 0.90 1.52
CA LYS A 28 4.85 1.16 2.26
C LYS A 28 4.64 2.65 2.48
N LEU A 29 5.70 3.39 2.80
CA LEU A 29 5.66 4.85 2.89
C LEU A 29 5.27 5.49 1.55
N LEU A 30 5.87 5.05 0.43
CA LEU A 30 5.57 5.60 -0.90
C LEU A 30 4.10 5.38 -1.28
N ILE A 31 3.59 4.17 -1.07
CA ILE A 31 2.18 3.83 -1.29
C ILE A 31 1.29 4.68 -0.38
N HIS A 32 1.67 4.85 0.88
CA HIS A 32 0.93 5.68 1.82
C HIS A 32 0.89 7.15 1.38
N ARG A 33 1.95 7.70 0.79
CA ARG A 33 1.96 9.10 0.32
C ARG A 33 0.86 9.39 -0.70
N ARG A 34 0.45 8.39 -1.48
CA ARG A 34 -0.70 8.50 -2.40
C ARG A 34 -2.03 8.77 -1.68
N VAL A 35 -2.10 8.57 -0.35
CA VAL A 35 -3.24 8.99 0.51
C VAL A 35 -3.39 10.49 0.49
N HIS A 36 -2.29 11.20 0.63
CA HIS A 36 -2.26 12.65 0.71
C HIS A 36 -2.47 13.27 -0.68
N THR A 37 -1.83 12.71 -1.71
CA THR A 37 -1.97 13.25 -3.08
C THR A 37 -3.26 12.84 -3.79
N GLY A 38 -4.04 11.91 -3.24
CA GLY A 38 -5.21 11.34 -3.90
C GLY A 38 -4.89 10.47 -5.12
N GLU A 39 -3.61 10.23 -5.44
CA GLU A 39 -3.19 9.48 -6.63
C GLU A 39 -3.72 8.03 -6.59
N LYS A 40 -4.41 7.66 -7.67
CA LYS A 40 -4.95 6.32 -7.90
C LYS A 40 -4.49 5.84 -9.29
N PRO A 41 -3.28 5.31 -9.41
CA PRO A 41 -2.70 4.97 -10.71
C PRO A 41 -3.35 3.73 -11.33
N PHE A 42 -4.04 2.89 -10.57
CA PHE A 42 -4.63 1.65 -11.04
C PHE A 42 -6.11 1.84 -11.35
N ALA A 43 -6.49 1.94 -12.62
CA ALA A 43 -7.88 2.02 -13.05
C ALA A 43 -8.47 0.64 -13.32
N CYS A 44 -9.75 0.45 -13.01
CA CYS A 44 -10.49 -0.73 -13.45
C CYS A 44 -10.82 -0.61 -14.94
N SER A 45 -10.75 -1.72 -15.67
CA SER A 45 -11.14 -1.82 -17.07
C SER A 45 -12.65 -1.93 -17.27
N HIS A 46 -13.38 -2.40 -16.27
CA HIS A 46 -14.84 -2.63 -16.35
C HIS A 46 -15.66 -1.47 -15.79
N CYS A 47 -15.07 -0.59 -15.00
CA CYS A 47 -15.75 0.56 -14.41
C CYS A 47 -14.79 1.72 -14.12
N SER A 48 -15.34 2.88 -13.78
CA SER A 48 -14.58 4.11 -13.52
C SER A 48 -13.85 4.12 -12.17
N HIS A 49 -13.84 3.01 -11.41
CA HIS A 49 -13.15 2.94 -10.13
C HIS A 49 -11.63 2.89 -10.31
N ARG A 50 -10.94 3.67 -9.48
CA ARG A 50 -9.48 3.71 -9.41
C ARG A 50 -8.98 3.35 -8.01
N PHE A 51 -7.83 2.70 -7.96
CA PHE A 51 -7.20 2.16 -6.76
C PHE A 51 -5.77 2.69 -6.60
N ARG A 52 -5.35 2.78 -5.34
CA ARG A 52 -4.00 3.20 -4.94
C ARG A 52 -2.96 2.07 -5.04
N GLN A 53 -3.43 0.82 -5.02
CA GLN A 53 -2.60 -0.39 -4.99
C GLN A 53 -3.15 -1.44 -5.96
N LYS A 54 -2.24 -2.14 -6.64
CA LYS A 54 -2.58 -3.17 -7.64
C LYS A 54 -3.40 -4.32 -7.04
N TYR A 55 -3.05 -4.81 -5.85
CA TYR A 55 -3.78 -5.92 -5.24
C TYR A 55 -5.26 -5.58 -4.96
N HIS A 56 -5.57 -4.31 -4.66
CA HIS A 56 -6.96 -3.86 -4.51
C HIS A 56 -7.70 -3.86 -5.84
N LEU A 57 -7.05 -3.42 -6.93
CA LEU A 57 -7.62 -3.50 -8.27
C LEU A 57 -7.91 -4.96 -8.66
N VAL A 58 -6.93 -5.86 -8.49
CA VAL A 58 -7.09 -7.28 -8.85
C VAL A 58 -8.23 -7.92 -8.06
N ARG A 59 -8.29 -7.67 -6.74
CA ARG A 59 -9.41 -8.15 -5.92
C ARG A 59 -10.74 -7.56 -6.37
N HIS A 60 -10.76 -6.29 -6.76
CA HIS A 60 -11.96 -5.66 -7.30
C HIS A 60 -12.34 -6.24 -8.66
N GLN A 61 -11.40 -6.58 -9.54
CA GLN A 61 -11.75 -7.15 -10.84
C GLN A 61 -12.54 -8.46 -10.74
N ARG A 62 -12.34 -9.23 -9.67
CA ARG A 62 -13.12 -10.45 -9.37
C ARG A 62 -14.62 -10.21 -9.26
N ILE A 63 -15.04 -9.01 -8.82
CA ILE A 63 -16.48 -8.67 -8.76
C ILE A 63 -17.11 -8.51 -10.15
N HIS A 64 -16.31 -8.26 -11.18
CA HIS A 64 -16.78 -8.12 -12.56
C HIS A 64 -16.70 -9.44 -13.32
N THR A 65 -15.68 -10.25 -13.05
CA THR A 65 -15.50 -11.55 -13.71
C THR A 65 -16.36 -12.65 -13.09
N GLY A 66 -16.89 -12.44 -11.88
CA GLY A 66 -17.73 -13.44 -11.21
C GLY A 66 -16.97 -14.71 -10.78
N GLU A 67 -15.62 -14.65 -10.77
CA GLU A 67 -14.69 -15.72 -10.38
C GLU A 67 -13.88 -15.35 -9.13
#